data_AF-A0A2E7MZ39-F1
#
_entry.id   AF-A0A2E7MZ39-F1
#
_cell.length_a   1.000
_cell.length_b   1.000
_cell.length_c   1.000
_cell.angle_alpha   90.00
_cell.angle_beta   90.00
_cell.angle_gamma   90.00
#
_symmetry.space_group_name_H-M   'P 1'
#
loop_
_entity.id
_entity.type
_entity.pdbx_description
1 polymer ?
#
loop_
_entity_poly.entity_id
_entity_poly.type
_entity_poly.pdbx_seq_one_letter_code
_entity_poly.pdbx_strand_id
1 'polypeptide(L)'
;MPLSKITSAVMPTGSVLQVVSNTSTDVAVQDQTTYADIPFATATITPTSTSSKILIQYSFGMMGGTSTQVGCLFKLLRNSTEVGQGSGADDINVFNHHYYASTSFYAPRSHAFIDSPNSTSALTYKMQWKVITAGAVTWYINRRGSNNYSRSSSTFYLMEIAG
;
A
#
# COMPACT_ATOMS: atom_id res chain seq x y z
N MET A 1 14.85 26.34 -22.36
CA MET A 1 15.22 25.28 -23.31
C MET A 1 14.11 24.24 -23.31
N PRO A 2 13.46 23.90 -24.44
CA PRO A 2 12.48 22.84 -24.46
C PRO A 2 13.20 21.52 -24.15
N LEU A 3 12.68 20.77 -23.18
CA LEU A 3 13.25 19.48 -22.81
C LEU A 3 13.05 18.52 -23.99
N SER A 4 14.12 18.18 -24.71
CA SER A 4 14.06 17.13 -25.74
C SER A 4 13.67 15.83 -25.05
N LYS A 5 12.44 15.36 -25.32
CA LYS A 5 11.98 14.05 -24.86
C LYS A 5 12.83 12.98 -25.55
N ILE A 6 13.35 12.03 -24.79
CA ILE A 6 13.85 10.78 -25.37
C ILE A 6 12.63 10.07 -25.94
N THR A 7 12.53 9.99 -27.27
CA THR A 7 11.42 9.33 -27.96
C THR A 7 11.61 7.82 -28.06
N SER A 8 12.85 7.35 -27.99
CA SER A 8 13.22 5.93 -27.88
C SER A 8 14.63 5.80 -27.29
N ALA A 9 14.79 4.91 -26.32
CA ALA A 9 16.08 4.48 -25.80
C ALA A 9 15.96 3.04 -25.31
N VAL A 10 16.96 2.22 -25.59
CA VAL A 10 17.08 0.90 -24.96
C VAL A 10 17.64 1.13 -23.57
N MET A 11 16.79 0.97 -22.56
CA MET A 11 17.20 1.08 -21.17
C MET A 11 17.83 -0.24 -20.72
N PRO A 12 19.00 -0.22 -20.07
CA PRO A 12 19.60 -1.44 -19.56
C PRO A 12 18.71 -2.08 -18.48
N THR A 13 18.78 -3.41 -18.34
CA THR A 13 18.13 -4.15 -17.25
C THR A 13 18.41 -3.50 -15.90
N GLY A 14 17.38 -3.39 -15.06
CA GLY A 14 17.43 -2.69 -13.77
C GLY A 14 17.13 -1.19 -13.82
N SER A 15 16.98 -0.60 -15.01
CA SER A 15 16.58 0.81 -15.14
C SER A 15 15.15 1.04 -14.65
N VAL A 16 14.91 2.17 -13.99
CA VAL A 16 13.54 2.64 -13.72
C VAL A 16 12.97 3.24 -15.00
N LEU A 17 11.84 2.71 -15.47
CA LEU A 17 11.20 3.09 -16.73
C LEU A 17 10.08 4.11 -16.53
N GLN A 18 9.33 3.97 -15.44
CA GLN A 18 8.28 4.91 -15.04
C GLN A 18 8.04 4.83 -13.54
N VAL A 19 7.56 5.94 -12.98
CA VAL A 19 7.17 6.06 -11.58
C VAL A 19 5.77 6.65 -11.53
N VAL A 20 4.87 6.01 -10.79
CA VAL A 20 3.53 6.50 -10.49
C VAL A 20 3.41 6.60 -8.98
N SER A 21 3.06 7.76 -8.45
CA SER A 21 3.02 7.98 -7.01
C SER A 21 1.82 8.81 -6.58
N ASN A 22 1.23 8.43 -5.46
CA ASN A 22 0.25 9.21 -4.73
C ASN A 22 0.83 9.59 -3.37
N THR A 23 0.61 10.84 -2.98
CA THR A 23 0.83 11.31 -1.61
C THR A 23 -0.47 11.89 -1.10
N SER A 24 -0.87 11.57 0.12
CA SER A 24 -2.09 12.11 0.74
C SER A 24 -1.86 12.46 2.19
N THR A 25 -2.49 13.55 2.63
CA THR A 25 -2.61 13.98 4.03
C THR A 25 -3.98 13.64 4.62
N ASP A 26 -4.84 12.97 3.85
CA ASP A 26 -6.19 12.62 4.28
C ASP A 26 -6.16 11.49 5.30
N VAL A 27 -7.22 11.43 6.11
CA VAL A 27 -7.42 10.38 7.10
C VAL A 27 -8.25 9.27 6.49
N ALA A 28 -7.73 8.04 6.50
CA ALA A 28 -8.54 6.86 6.24
C ALA A 28 -9.07 6.30 7.57
N VAL A 29 -10.32 5.85 7.58
CA VAL A 29 -11.01 5.29 8.75
C VAL A 29 -11.50 3.89 8.41
N GLN A 30 -11.38 2.94 9.34
CA GLN A 30 -11.92 1.60 9.19
C GLN A 30 -12.39 1.05 10.54
N ASP A 31 -13.60 0.51 10.58
CA ASP A 31 -14.23 -0.10 11.75
C ASP A 31 -14.90 -1.45 11.42
N GLN A 32 -14.76 -1.92 10.18
CA GLN A 32 -15.34 -3.17 9.70
C GLN A 32 -14.30 -4.31 9.59
N THR A 33 -14.78 -5.54 9.81
CA THR A 33 -14.02 -6.79 9.62
C THR A 33 -14.01 -7.27 8.16
N THR A 34 -14.58 -6.50 7.25
CA THR A 34 -14.52 -6.71 5.81
C THR A 34 -13.45 -5.80 5.20
N TYR A 35 -12.77 -6.31 4.17
CA TYR A 35 -11.75 -5.54 3.47
C TYR A 35 -12.39 -4.41 2.66
N ALA A 36 -11.87 -3.19 2.83
CA ALA A 36 -12.21 -2.04 2.01
C ALA A 36 -10.93 -1.39 1.46
N ASP A 37 -11.06 -0.68 0.33
CA ASP A 37 -9.95 0.05 -0.30
C ASP A 37 -9.48 1.20 0.61
N ILE A 38 -8.15 1.42 0.67
CA ILE A 38 -7.58 2.63 1.25
C ILE A 38 -7.63 3.73 0.17
N PRO A 39 -8.36 4.85 0.37
CA PRO A 39 -8.68 5.78 -0.72
C PRO A 39 -7.49 6.32 -1.51
N PHE A 40 -6.34 6.54 -0.86
CA PHE A 40 -5.13 7.12 -1.46
C PHE A 40 -4.05 6.09 -1.82
N ALA A 41 -4.29 4.79 -1.62
CA ALA A 41 -3.32 3.73 -1.89
C ALA A 41 -3.74 2.89 -3.11
N THR A 42 -4.09 3.57 -4.21
CA THR A 42 -4.44 2.97 -5.51
C THR A 42 -3.69 3.68 -6.63
N ALA A 43 -2.92 2.95 -7.44
CA ALA A 43 -2.22 3.49 -8.60
C ALA A 43 -2.24 2.51 -9.76
N THR A 44 -2.25 3.03 -10.99
CA THR A 44 -2.25 2.22 -12.21
C THR A 44 -0.96 2.45 -12.98
N ILE A 45 -0.36 1.37 -13.46
CA ILE A 45 0.88 1.36 -14.25
C ILE A 45 0.71 0.41 -15.43
N THR A 46 1.20 0.78 -16.61
CA THR A 46 1.16 -0.08 -17.81
C THR A 46 2.59 -0.49 -18.13
N PRO A 47 3.01 -1.74 -17.84
CA PRO A 47 4.38 -2.14 -18.09
C PRO A 47 4.72 -2.07 -19.58
N THR A 48 5.93 -1.65 -19.87
CA THR A 48 6.47 -1.51 -21.24
C THR A 48 6.93 -2.84 -21.83
N SER A 49 7.18 -3.84 -20.98
CA SER A 49 7.62 -5.18 -21.37
C SER A 49 7.04 -6.23 -20.43
N THR A 50 6.91 -7.46 -20.94
CA THR A 50 6.55 -8.62 -20.13
C THR A 50 7.65 -9.04 -19.15
N SER A 51 8.91 -8.66 -19.40
CA SER A 51 10.01 -8.89 -18.47
C SER A 51 10.04 -7.91 -17.29
N SER A 52 9.27 -6.82 -17.35
CA SER A 52 9.33 -5.76 -16.35
C SER A 52 8.92 -6.24 -14.96
N LYS A 53 9.60 -5.68 -13.96
CA LYS A 53 9.27 -5.84 -12.55
C LYS A 53 8.63 -4.57 -12.03
N ILE A 54 7.61 -4.70 -11.19
CA ILE A 54 6.95 -3.56 -10.56
C ILE A 54 7.31 -3.54 -9.08
N LEU A 55 8.06 -2.55 -8.64
CA LEU A 55 8.28 -2.28 -7.22
C LEU A 55 7.10 -1.47 -6.69
N ILE A 56 6.33 -2.07 -5.80
CA ILE A 56 5.25 -1.44 -5.06
C ILE A 56 5.78 -1.08 -3.68
N GLN A 57 5.66 0.19 -3.30
CA GLN A 57 6.00 0.64 -1.96
C GLN A 57 4.89 1.52 -1.40
N TYR A 58 4.63 1.34 -0.11
CA TYR A 58 3.78 2.25 0.65
C TYR A 58 4.49 2.70 1.92
N SER A 59 4.14 3.91 2.36
CA SER A 59 4.48 4.44 3.67
C SER A 59 3.27 5.16 4.24
N PHE A 60 2.74 4.65 5.34
CA PHE A 60 1.70 5.28 6.13
C PHE A 60 2.35 5.98 7.30
N GLY A 61 2.36 7.31 7.35
CA GLY A 61 3.14 8.06 8.33
C GLY A 61 2.71 7.85 9.79
N MET A 62 1.46 7.45 10.01
CA MET A 62 0.94 7.16 11.33
C MET A 62 -0.29 6.27 11.22
N MET A 63 -0.39 5.29 12.10
CA MET A 63 -1.58 4.47 12.29
C MET A 63 -1.99 4.46 13.76
N GLY A 64 -3.29 4.42 14.05
CA GLY A 64 -3.78 4.39 15.43
C GLY A 64 -5.17 3.78 15.57
N GLY A 65 -5.37 2.98 16.63
CA GLY A 65 -6.65 2.38 16.99
C GLY A 65 -7.29 3.05 18.22
N THR A 66 -8.63 3.03 18.32
CA THR A 66 -9.38 3.60 19.45
C THR A 66 -9.36 2.76 20.72
N SER A 67 -8.95 1.50 20.64
CA SER A 67 -8.94 0.55 21.76
C SER A 67 -7.56 -0.11 21.93
N THR A 68 -7.37 -0.81 23.05
CA THR A 68 -6.18 -1.61 23.34
C THR A 68 -6.33 -3.02 22.77
N GLN A 69 -5.22 -3.69 22.45
CA GLN A 69 -5.21 -5.10 22.00
C GLN A 69 -6.00 -5.33 20.71
N VAL A 70 -5.88 -4.38 19.78
CA VAL A 70 -6.58 -4.41 18.49
C VAL A 70 -5.56 -4.37 17.37
N GLY A 71 -5.99 -4.81 16.19
CA GLY A 71 -5.16 -4.80 15.00
C GLY A 71 -5.96 -4.59 13.72
N CYS A 72 -5.22 -4.36 12.65
CA CYS A 72 -5.73 -4.31 11.30
C CYS A 72 -4.84 -5.13 10.37
N LEU A 73 -5.46 -5.62 9.31
CA LEU A 73 -4.85 -6.49 8.31
C LEU A 73 -4.91 -5.79 6.96
N PHE A 74 -3.84 -5.96 6.17
CA PHE A 74 -3.72 -5.33 4.85
C PHE A 74 -3.55 -6.37 3.77
N LYS A 75 -4.17 -6.10 2.62
CA LYS A 75 -3.95 -6.81 1.37
C LYS A 75 -3.39 -5.85 0.34
N LEU A 76 -2.51 -6.37 -0.51
CA LEU A 76 -2.12 -5.72 -1.75
C LEU A 76 -2.81 -6.49 -2.88
N LEU A 77 -3.54 -5.78 -3.73
CA LEU A 77 -4.19 -6.36 -4.89
C LEU A 77 -3.55 -5.80 -6.15
N ARG A 78 -3.26 -6.68 -7.11
CA ARG A 78 -3.07 -6.35 -8.52
C ARG A 78 -4.39 -6.64 -9.23
N ASN A 79 -5.07 -5.60 -9.69
CA ASN A 79 -6.45 -5.63 -10.16
C ASN A 79 -7.37 -6.20 -9.08
N SER A 80 -7.82 -7.45 -9.25
CA SER A 80 -8.64 -8.20 -8.28
C SER A 80 -7.89 -9.36 -7.62
N THR A 81 -6.62 -9.58 -7.95
CA THR A 81 -5.81 -10.69 -7.43
C THR A 81 -4.93 -10.20 -6.29
N GLU A 82 -4.99 -10.88 -5.15
CA GLU A 82 -4.08 -10.62 -4.03
C GLU A 82 -2.65 -11.04 -4.39
N VAL A 83 -1.67 -10.20 -4.05
CA VAL A 83 -0.25 -10.44 -4.31
C VAL A 83 0.59 -10.08 -3.08
N GLY A 84 1.73 -10.76 -2.92
CA GLY A 84 2.71 -10.50 -1.87
C GLY A 84 2.29 -10.98 -0.46
N GLN A 85 1.14 -11.65 -0.32
CA GLN A 85 0.72 -12.24 0.94
C GLN A 85 1.67 -13.36 1.39
N GLY A 86 1.73 -13.59 2.71
CA GLY A 86 2.45 -14.73 3.28
C GLY A 86 1.87 -16.10 2.85
N SER A 87 2.51 -17.18 3.31
CA SER A 87 2.02 -18.55 3.11
C SER A 87 2.39 -19.43 4.30
N GLY A 88 1.59 -20.46 4.57
CA GLY A 88 1.90 -21.50 5.56
C GLY A 88 1.55 -21.16 7.00
N ALA A 89 0.88 -20.03 7.26
CA ALA A 89 0.29 -19.76 8.58
C ALA A 89 -0.98 -20.60 8.82
N ASP A 90 -1.24 -20.93 10.09
CA ASP A 90 -2.42 -21.71 10.52
C ASP A 90 -3.74 -20.96 10.28
N ASP A 91 -3.76 -19.64 10.53
CA ASP A 91 -4.98 -18.83 10.46
C ASP A 91 -4.97 -17.77 9.36
N ILE A 92 -3.95 -16.90 9.31
CA ILE A 92 -3.99 -15.67 8.49
C ILE A 92 -2.68 -15.47 7.71
N ASN A 93 -2.81 -15.43 6.39
CA ASN A 93 -1.77 -15.00 5.46
C ASN A 93 -2.19 -13.67 4.82
N VAL A 94 -1.41 -12.62 5.04
CA VAL A 94 -1.71 -11.25 4.56
C VAL A 94 -0.44 -10.55 4.10
N PHE A 95 -0.60 -9.48 3.32
CA PHE A 95 0.52 -8.65 2.89
C PHE A 95 1.18 -7.91 4.06
N ASN A 96 0.36 -7.47 5.00
CA ASN A 96 0.85 -6.83 6.21
C ASN A 96 -0.15 -7.02 7.36
N HIS A 97 0.38 -7.18 8.57
CA HIS A 97 -0.39 -7.24 9.80
C HIS A 97 0.13 -6.17 10.75
N HIS A 98 -0.79 -5.47 11.38
CA HIS A 98 -0.50 -4.47 12.38
C HIS A 98 -1.35 -4.69 13.63
N TYR A 99 -0.72 -4.68 14.80
CA TYR A 99 -1.35 -4.96 16.09
C TYR A 99 -0.77 -4.07 17.17
N TYR A 100 -1.62 -3.47 18.00
CA TYR A 100 -1.21 -2.64 19.14
C TYR A 100 -1.79 -3.14 20.46
N ALA A 101 -0.95 -3.16 21.48
CA ALA A 101 -1.36 -3.46 22.85
C ALA A 101 -2.00 -2.24 23.57
N SER A 102 -1.84 -1.01 23.06
CA SER A 102 -2.26 0.23 23.73
C SER A 102 -2.79 1.30 22.77
N THR A 103 -3.76 2.10 23.23
CA THR A 103 -4.37 3.24 22.50
C THR A 103 -3.45 4.44 22.32
N SER A 104 -2.37 4.52 23.10
CA SER A 104 -1.38 5.60 23.00
C SER A 104 -0.23 5.25 22.06
N PHE A 105 -0.20 4.03 21.52
CA PHE A 105 0.79 3.62 20.55
C PHE A 105 0.33 4.00 19.13
N TYR A 106 1.16 4.74 18.42
CA TYR A 106 0.99 5.06 17.01
C TYR A 106 2.37 5.12 16.36
N ALA A 107 2.51 4.52 15.19
CA ALA A 107 3.78 4.37 14.49
C ALA A 107 3.55 4.43 12.98
N PRO A 108 4.56 4.85 12.21
CA PRO A 108 4.51 4.70 10.77
C PRO A 108 4.50 3.22 10.39
N ARG A 109 3.91 2.90 9.25
CA ARG A 109 3.91 1.57 8.66
C ARG A 109 4.29 1.63 7.20
N SER A 110 5.35 0.92 6.83
CA SER A 110 5.83 0.89 5.45
C SER A 110 6.19 -0.54 5.07
N HIS A 111 6.01 -0.89 3.81
CA HIS A 111 6.45 -2.17 3.24
C HIS A 111 6.69 -2.02 1.74
N ALA A 112 7.42 -2.96 1.17
CA ALA A 112 7.72 -3.01 -0.26
C ALA A 112 7.56 -4.43 -0.81
N PHE A 113 7.18 -4.53 -2.08
CA PHE A 113 7.02 -5.79 -2.80
C PHE A 113 7.43 -5.63 -4.25
N ILE A 114 8.09 -6.64 -4.81
CA ILE A 114 8.42 -6.69 -6.23
C ILE A 114 7.53 -7.74 -6.88
N ASP A 115 6.74 -7.29 -7.86
CA ASP A 115 5.87 -8.13 -8.66
C ASP A 115 6.45 -8.32 -10.07
N SER A 116 6.25 -9.49 -10.67
CA SER A 116 6.68 -9.82 -12.04
C SER A 116 5.46 -10.25 -12.87
N PRO A 117 4.63 -9.29 -13.34
CA PRO A 117 3.30 -9.58 -13.85
C PRO A 117 3.27 -10.29 -15.22
N ASN A 118 4.38 -10.33 -15.97
CA ASN A 118 4.43 -10.90 -17.32
C ASN A 118 3.33 -10.32 -18.24
N SER A 119 3.14 -9.00 -18.19
CA SER A 119 2.05 -8.29 -18.87
C SER A 119 2.49 -6.91 -19.34
N THR A 120 1.93 -6.44 -20.45
CA THR A 120 2.03 -5.05 -20.94
C THR A 120 0.70 -4.29 -20.87
N SER A 121 -0.33 -4.92 -20.28
CA SER A 121 -1.63 -4.28 -20.06
C SER A 121 -1.57 -3.35 -18.84
N ALA A 122 -2.52 -2.40 -18.74
CA ALA A 122 -2.66 -1.59 -17.54
C ALA A 122 -2.94 -2.49 -16.31
N LEU A 123 -2.17 -2.30 -15.25
CA LEU A 123 -2.28 -2.99 -13.97
C LEU A 123 -2.58 -1.96 -12.88
N THR A 124 -3.67 -2.17 -12.14
CA THR A 124 -4.00 -1.32 -11.00
C THR A 124 -3.56 -2.01 -9.73
N TYR A 125 -2.63 -1.42 -8.99
CA TYR A 125 -2.26 -1.86 -7.66
C TYR A 125 -3.03 -1.06 -6.63
N LYS A 126 -3.64 -1.76 -5.67
CA LYS A 126 -4.34 -1.10 -4.57
C LYS A 126 -4.16 -1.82 -3.24
N MET A 127 -4.20 -1.05 -2.16
CA MET A 127 -4.22 -1.60 -0.82
C MET A 127 -5.63 -1.64 -0.25
N GLN A 128 -5.97 -2.77 0.35
CA GLN A 128 -7.17 -2.93 1.16
C GLN A 128 -6.80 -3.18 2.61
N TRP A 129 -7.72 -2.84 3.51
CA TRP A 129 -7.57 -3.09 4.93
C TRP A 129 -8.88 -3.40 5.64
N LYS A 130 -8.78 -4.10 6.76
CA LYS A 130 -9.87 -4.39 7.69
C LYS A 130 -9.38 -4.35 9.13
N VAL A 131 -10.29 -4.19 10.08
CA VAL A 131 -9.99 -4.45 11.50
C VAL A 131 -10.14 -5.94 11.83
N ILE A 132 -9.43 -6.42 12.85
CA ILE A 132 -9.52 -7.83 13.31
C ILE A 132 -10.82 -8.09 14.08
N THR A 133 -11.34 -7.09 14.78
CA THR A 133 -12.58 -7.18 15.58
C THR A 133 -13.51 -6.05 15.19
N ALA A 134 -14.79 -6.36 14.88
CA ALA A 134 -15.79 -5.37 14.53
C ALA A 134 -16.39 -4.73 15.79
N GLY A 135 -16.76 -3.44 15.70
CA GLY A 135 -17.40 -2.69 16.79
C GLY A 135 -16.42 -2.26 17.90
N ALA A 136 -16.74 -1.14 18.57
CA ALA A 136 -15.92 -0.44 19.60
C ALA A 136 -14.45 -0.11 19.22
N VAL A 137 -13.98 -0.55 18.06
CA VAL A 137 -12.61 -0.44 17.57
C VAL A 137 -12.64 0.22 16.19
N THR A 138 -12.12 1.43 16.12
CA THR A 138 -11.91 2.15 14.87
C THR A 138 -10.42 2.36 14.68
N TRP A 139 -9.94 2.10 13.48
CA TRP A 139 -8.58 2.33 13.05
C TRP A 139 -8.50 3.52 12.12
N TYR A 140 -7.39 4.24 12.25
CA TYR A 140 -7.09 5.39 11.43
C TYR A 140 -5.70 5.26 10.79
N ILE A 141 -5.58 5.71 9.55
CA ILE A 141 -4.31 6.08 8.91
C ILE A 141 -4.22 7.60 8.94
N ASN A 142 -3.00 8.13 9.09
CA ASN A 142 -2.70 9.55 9.19
C ASN A 142 -3.30 10.27 10.40
N ARG A 143 -3.75 9.53 11.41
CA ARG A 143 -4.32 10.09 12.64
C ARG A 143 -4.09 9.14 13.83
N ARG A 144 -3.98 9.71 15.03
CA ARG A 144 -4.07 8.94 16.28
C ARG A 144 -5.47 8.33 16.43
N GLY A 145 -5.58 7.23 17.18
CA GLY A 145 -6.87 6.61 17.47
C GLY A 145 -7.77 7.46 18.39
N SER A 146 -7.22 7.91 19.53
CA SER A 146 -8.01 8.55 20.59
C SER A 146 -8.44 9.99 20.33
N ASN A 147 -7.71 10.75 19.50
CA ASN A 147 -8.06 12.14 19.18
C ASN A 147 -7.37 12.63 17.89
N ASN A 148 -7.58 13.90 17.54
CA ASN A 148 -6.98 14.57 16.37
C ASN A 148 -5.67 15.31 16.70
N TYR A 149 -5.02 15.04 17.82
CA TYR A 149 -3.86 15.84 18.29
C TYR A 149 -2.69 15.84 17.29
N SER A 150 -2.46 14.72 16.60
CA SER A 150 -1.44 14.59 15.56
C SER A 150 -2.04 14.02 14.28
N ARG A 151 -1.41 14.38 13.16
CA ARG A 151 -1.67 13.83 11.82
C ARG A 151 -0.35 13.58 11.09
N SER A 152 -0.40 12.79 10.03
CA SER A 152 0.76 12.54 9.16
C SER A 152 0.34 12.52 7.69
N SER A 153 1.31 12.36 6.80
CA SER A 153 1.08 12.05 5.39
C SER A 153 1.39 10.59 5.10
N SER A 154 0.85 10.10 3.98
CA SER A 154 1.08 8.76 3.47
C SER A 154 1.47 8.82 2.00
N THR A 155 2.30 7.88 1.55
CA THR A 155 2.72 7.73 0.16
C THR A 155 2.46 6.31 -0.32
N PHE A 156 2.00 6.16 -1.57
CA PHE A 156 1.88 4.90 -2.27
C PHE A 156 2.44 5.08 -3.67
N TYR A 157 3.44 4.29 -4.06
CA TYR A 157 4.03 4.44 -5.38
C TYR A 157 4.46 3.12 -6.01
N LEU A 158 4.50 3.14 -7.33
CA LEU A 158 4.87 2.06 -8.22
C LEU A 158 6.07 2.51 -9.05
N MET A 159 7.08 1.66 -9.17
CA MET A 159 8.19 1.85 -10.10
C MET A 159 8.28 0.65 -11.03
N GLU A 160 8.20 0.88 -12.33
CA GLU A 160 8.55 -0.15 -13.30
C GLU A 160 10.07 -0.20 -13.44
N ILE A 161 10.62 -1.41 -13.30
CA ILE A 161 12.02 -1.72 -13.44
C ILE A 161 12.18 -2.61 -14.67
N ALA A 162 13.07 -2.22 -15.58
CA ALA A 162 13.41 -2.99 -16.77
C ALA A 162 13.90 -4.39 -16.38
N GLY A 163 13.28 -5.41 -16.98
CA GLY A 163 13.64 -6.82 -16.81
C GLY A 163 14.95 -7.22 -17.47
#